data_AF-A0A392SDF5-F1
#
_entry.id   AF-A0A392SDF5-F1
#
_cell.length_a   1.000
_cell.length_b   1.000
_cell.length_c   1.000
_cell.angle_alpha   90.00
_cell.angle_beta   90.00
_cell.angle_gamma   90.00
#
_symmetry.space_group_name_H-M   'P 1'
#
loop_
_entity.id
_entity.type
_entity.pdbx_description
1 polymer ?
#
loop_
_entity_poly.entity_id
_entity_poly.type
_entity_poly.pdbx_seq_one_letter_code
_entity_poly.pdbx_strand_id
1 'polypeptide(L)' 'LFCPLSSRDEKSRTMSSLRHRVLPPQLLLKWPKEASFCLWLLHPDPSSRPTLG' A
#
# COMPACT_ATOMS: atom_id res chain seq x y z
N LEU A 1 -6.71 9.80 1.65
CA LEU A 1 -6.68 8.51 0.93
C LEU A 1 -8.10 7.97 0.85
N PHE A 2 -8.76 8.10 -0.30
CA PHE A 2 -10.03 7.44 -0.57
C PHE A 2 -9.82 5.94 -0.40
N CYS A 3 -10.48 5.37 0.61
CA CYS A 3 -10.36 3.96 0.93
C CYS A 3 -11.70 3.31 0.54
N PRO A 4 -11.75 2.38 -0.42
CA PRO A 4 -12.99 1.68 -0.75
C PRO A 4 -13.40 0.68 0.35
N LEU A 5 -12.65 0.61 1.46
CA LEU A 5 -12.83 -0.39 2.50
C LEU A 5 -13.99 0.01 3.42
N SER A 6 -15.14 -0.64 3.22
CA SER A 6 -16.42 -0.27 3.87
C SER A 6 -16.52 -0.67 5.35
N SER A 7 -15.61 -1.50 5.88
CA SER A 7 -15.63 -1.96 7.27
C SER A 7 -14.26 -1.92 7.95
N ARG A 8 -14.25 -1.81 9.28
CA ARG A 8 -13.04 -1.86 10.11
C ARG A 8 -12.27 -3.17 9.95
N ASP A 9 -12.97 -4.29 9.78
CA ASP A 9 -12.34 -5.60 9.55
C ASP A 9 -11.67 -5.71 8.18
N GLU A 10 -12.26 -5.07 7.17
CA GLU A 10 -11.69 -4.99 5.84
C GLU A 10 -10.43 -4.11 5.83
N LYS A 11 -10.47 -3.03 6.60
CA LYS A 11 -9.30 -2.18 6.86
C LYS A 11 -8.19 -2.95 7.57
N SER A 12 -8.51 -3.71 8.62
CA SER A 12 -7.55 -4.55 9.35
C SER A 12 -6.89 -5.58 8.43
N ARG A 13 -7.69 -6.32 7.65
CA ARG A 13 -7.19 -7.30 6.66
C ARG A 13 -6.29 -6.64 5.62
N THR A 14 -6.72 -5.50 5.07
CA THR A 14 -5.91 -4.79 4.07
C THR A 14 -4.60 -4.29 4.66
N MET A 15 -4.62 -3.70 5.86
CA MET A 15 -3.39 -3.27 6.54
C MET A 15 -2.45 -4.45 6.83
N SER A 16 -2.99 -5.61 7.20
CA SER A 16 -2.20 -6.84 7.35
C SER A 16 -1.54 -7.25 6.02
N SER A 17 -2.29 -7.25 4.91
CA SER A 17 -1.75 -7.55 3.58
C SER A 17 -0.69 -6.53 3.13
N LEU A 18 -0.88 -5.24 3.42
CA LEU A 18 0.09 -4.18 3.08
C LEU A 18 1.43 -4.36 3.78
N ARG A 19 1.47 -4.88 5.02
CA ARG A 19 2.73 -5.19 5.73
C ARG A 19 3.54 -6.26 5.01
N HIS A 20 2.87 -7.16 4.29
CA HIS A 20 3.49 -8.15 3.41
C HIS A 20 3.69 -7.64 1.99
N ARG A 21 3.51 -6.33 1.77
CA ARG A 21 3.62 -5.64 0.46
C ARG A 21 2.60 -6.12 -0.57
N VAL A 22 1.46 -6.67 -0.12
CA VAL A 22 0.36 -7.07 -0.99
C VAL A 22 -0.63 -5.91 -1.10
N LEU A 23 -0.72 -5.32 -2.30
CA LEU A 23 -1.66 -4.25 -2.61
C LEU A 23 -2.99 -4.79 -3.14
N PRO A 24 -4.11 -4.09 -2.92
CA PRO A 24 -5.39 -4.44 -3.55
C PRO A 24 -5.26 -4.46 -5.09
N PRO A 25 -5.80 -5.48 -5.79
CA PRO A 25 -5.68 -5.60 -7.24
C PRO A 25 -6.19 -4.37 -8.00
N GLN A 26 -7.27 -3.74 -7.49
CA GLN A 26 -7.82 -2.54 -8.10
C GLN A 26 -6.86 -1.35 -8.09
N LEU A 27 -5.98 -1.27 -7.08
CA LEU A 27 -4.96 -0.21 -7.01
C LEU A 27 -3.90 -0.42 -8.09
N LEU A 28 -3.45 -1.66 -8.29
CA LEU A 28 -2.47 -2.01 -9.33
C LEU A 28 -3.01 -1.73 -10.74
N LEU A 29 -4.29 -2.04 -10.99
CA LEU A 29 -4.91 -1.87 -12.30
C LEU A 29 -5.29 -0.42 -12.62
N LYS A 30 -5.82 0.33 -11.65
CA LYS A 30 -6.28 1.72 -11.87
C LYS A 30 -5.18 2.76 -11.69
N TRP A 31 -4.24 2.50 -10.80
CA TRP A 31 -3.27 3.48 -10.29
C TRP A 31 -1.87 2.89 -10.20
N PRO A 32 -1.28 2.44 -11.33
CA PRO A 32 -0.01 1.72 -11.31
C PRO A 32 1.17 2.57 -10.79
N LYS A 33 1.15 3.89 -10.99
CA LYS A 33 2.19 4.80 -10.48
C LYS A 33 2.14 4.89 -8.95
N GLU A 34 0.95 5.07 -8.40
CA GLU A 34 0.68 5.15 -6.97
C GLU A 34 0.96 3.81 -6.29
N ALA A 35 0.58 2.69 -6.92
CA ALA A 35 0.91 1.36 -6.44
C ALA A 35 2.42 1.16 -6.33
N SER A 36 3.18 1.59 -7.34
CA SER A 36 4.64 1.52 -7.32
C SER A 36 5.24 2.35 -6.18
N PHE A 37 4.72 3.57 -5.97
CA PHE A 37 5.12 4.43 -4.86
C PHE A 37 4.79 3.81 -3.49
N CYS A 38 3.59 3.24 -3.33
CA CYS A 38 3.22 2.51 -2.11
C CYS A 38 4.17 1.34 -1.83
N LEU A 39 4.58 0.57 -2.84
CA LEU A 39 5.54 -0.53 -2.68
C LEU A 39 6.93 -0.06 -2.27
N TRP A 40 7.33 1.13 -2.73
CA TRP A 40 8.59 1.76 -2.35
C TRP A 40 8.56 2.26 -0.90
N LEU A 41 7.45 2.87 -0.47
CA LEU A 41 7.23 3.24 0.94
C LEU A 41 7.19 2.03 1.88
N LEU A 42 6.67 0.90 1.40
CA LEU A 42 6.55 -0.36 2.14
C LEU A 42 7.81 -1.23 2.04
N HIS A 43 8.95 -0.68 1.60
CA HIS A 43 10.18 -1.45 1.47
C HIS A 43 10.65 -1.99 2.84
N PRO A 44 11.08 -3.27 2.94
CA PRO A 44 11.47 -3.86 4.22
C PRO A 44 12.66 -3.13 4.83
N ASP A 45 13.69 -2.88 4.03
CA ASP A 45 14.83 -2.05 4.43
C ASP A 45 14.42 -0.56 4.50
N PRO A 46 14.52 0.09 5.67
CA PRO A 46 14.19 1.50 5.84
C PRO A 46 15.09 2.45 5.04
N SER A 47 16.35 2.12 4.80
CA SER A 47 17.28 2.98 4.06
C SER A 47 16.93 3.05 2.57
N SER A 48 16.26 2.03 2.04
CA SER A 48 15.77 1.98 0.67
C SER A 48 14.44 2.72 0.45
N ARG A 49 13.79 3.22 1.52
CA ARG A 49 12.53 3.97 1.41
C ARG A 49 12.79 5.41 0.96
N PRO A 50 11.84 6.07 0.28
CA PRO A 50 11.99 7.46 -0.08
C PRO A 50 12.03 8.34 1.17
N THR A 51 12.99 9.25 1.24
CA THR A 51 13.05 10.31 2.25
C THR A 51 12.40 11.58 1.70
N LEU A 52 11.62 12.26 2.53
CA LEU A 52 11.24 13.65 2.24
C LEU A 52 12.50 14.47 2.47
N GLY A 53 13.10 14.97 1.39
CA GLY A 53 14.29 15.82 1.43
C GLY A 53 14.05 17.14 2.15
#